data_AF-Q0CD48-F1
#
_entry.id   AF-Q0CD48-F1
#
_cell.length_a   1.000
_cell.length_b   1.000
_cell.length_c   1.000
_cell.angle_alpha   90.00
_cell.angle_beta   90.00
_cell.angle_gamma   90.00
#
_symmetry.space_group_name_H-M   'P 1'
#
loop_
_entity.id
_entity.type
_entity.pdbx_description
1 polymer ?
#
loop_
_entity_poly.entity_id
_entity_poly.type
_entity_poly.pdbx_seq_one_letter_code
_entity_poly.pdbx_strand_id
1 'polypeptide(L)'
;MKGLSILAATLALSSYALALPKLWDSTLYKKADSTKVGYLGVYWTTANESVYLALSDNSNPTAFKSINSGKPIVSPTLGTKAVRDVSIIEGVGDAAGKYYIIGTDLDIDTTNWSQAVRTGSRGIFVWESTDLVTWTNERLVTVEDETAGMVWAPDAVWDPSKGQYFVHWASQFYAEDDTNHSGNPTTTTILRYAYTNDFKTFSKPETYIDLKTATTIDLAFLPVDDNTFVRFYVNGNSSSPVVEVSKNGLFGDWAAPSGSVEDSSSFEGPYPFWDNAQEGKAYLLCDRVGSDPGLAAWESTDPVSGAFSPVSSTDITFMRHGSVLPVTQEQYDALAAL
;
A
#
# COMPACT_ATOMS: atom_id res chain seq x y z
N MET A 1 0.21 -93.76 -13.10
CA MET A 1 0.71 -92.85 -14.14
C MET A 1 -0.20 -91.62 -14.18
N LYS A 2 0.37 -90.49 -13.78
CA LYS A 2 -0.01 -89.07 -13.92
C LYS A 2 -1.48 -88.72 -14.24
N GLY A 3 -2.16 -88.15 -13.23
CA GLY A 3 -3.40 -87.41 -13.37
C GLY A 3 -3.17 -85.97 -13.82
N LEU A 4 -4.13 -85.46 -14.59
CA LEU A 4 -4.16 -84.17 -15.27
C LEU A 4 -4.61 -83.07 -14.29
N SER A 5 -3.80 -82.05 -14.05
CA SER A 5 -4.20 -80.86 -13.28
C SER A 5 -4.48 -79.68 -14.20
N ILE A 6 -5.69 -79.14 -14.06
CA ILE A 6 -6.19 -77.93 -14.72
C ILE A 6 -5.56 -76.71 -14.04
N LEU A 7 -4.90 -75.84 -14.81
CA LEU A 7 -4.34 -74.58 -14.35
C LEU A 7 -5.43 -73.50 -14.45
N ALA A 8 -5.91 -73.01 -13.30
CA ALA A 8 -6.79 -71.85 -13.23
C ALA A 8 -5.93 -70.57 -13.15
N ALA A 9 -6.13 -69.64 -14.09
CA ALA A 9 -5.50 -68.33 -14.07
C ALA A 9 -6.34 -67.36 -13.23
N THR A 10 -5.85 -66.98 -12.05
CA THR A 10 -6.39 -65.88 -11.25
C THR A 10 -5.74 -64.57 -11.68
N LEU A 11 -6.51 -63.68 -12.31
CA LEU A 11 -6.12 -62.27 -12.49
C LEU A 11 -6.19 -61.56 -11.13
N ALA A 12 -5.05 -61.03 -10.67
CA ALA A 12 -5.00 -60.10 -9.55
C ALA A 12 -5.28 -58.68 -10.08
N LEU A 13 -6.45 -58.12 -9.74
CA LEU A 13 -6.77 -56.71 -9.93
C LEU A 13 -6.11 -55.90 -8.80
N SER A 14 -5.03 -55.20 -9.11
CA SER A 14 -4.44 -54.19 -8.23
C SER A 14 -5.31 -52.93 -8.23
N SER A 15 -6.06 -52.70 -7.16
CA SER A 15 -6.75 -51.43 -6.93
C SER A 15 -5.73 -50.34 -6.60
N TYR A 16 -5.44 -49.46 -7.57
CA TYR A 16 -4.82 -48.18 -7.28
C TYR A 16 -5.82 -47.33 -6.51
N ALA A 17 -5.64 -47.21 -5.20
CA ALA A 17 -6.29 -46.15 -4.44
C ALA A 17 -5.66 -44.82 -4.90
N LEU A 18 -6.38 -44.09 -5.75
CA LEU A 18 -6.07 -42.69 -6.03
C LEU A 18 -6.18 -41.93 -4.71
N ALA A 19 -5.03 -41.59 -4.13
CA ALA A 19 -4.99 -40.61 -3.05
C ALA A 19 -5.53 -39.30 -3.62
N LEU A 20 -6.74 -38.92 -3.18
CA LEU A 20 -7.27 -37.60 -3.45
C LEU A 20 -6.26 -36.57 -2.95
N PRO A 21 -6.03 -35.46 -3.69
CA PRO A 21 -5.16 -34.40 -3.19
C PRO A 21 -5.71 -33.96 -1.84
N LYS A 22 -4.87 -33.99 -0.80
CA LYS A 22 -5.14 -33.24 0.42
C LYS A 22 -5.31 -31.79 -0.01
N LEU A 23 -6.53 -31.27 0.09
CA LEU A 23 -6.78 -29.84 0.08
C LEU A 23 -5.83 -29.25 1.12
N TRP A 24 -4.85 -28.48 0.67
CA TRP A 24 -4.05 -27.68 1.57
C TRP A 24 -5.01 -26.68 2.20
N ASP A 25 -5.38 -26.94 3.45
CA ASP A 25 -5.98 -25.93 4.30
C ASP A 25 -4.90 -24.86 4.47
N SER A 26 -4.95 -23.83 3.62
CA SER A 26 -3.90 -22.83 3.55
C SER A 26 -4.01 -21.95 4.78
N THR A 27 -3.21 -22.24 5.80
CA THR A 27 -2.94 -21.37 6.95
C THR A 27 -2.20 -20.09 6.56
N LEU A 28 -2.34 -19.63 5.32
CA LEU A 28 -1.66 -18.48 4.74
C LEU A 28 -2.40 -17.17 5.06
N TYR A 29 -3.65 -17.22 5.51
CA TYR A 29 -4.42 -15.99 5.73
C TYR A 29 -4.09 -15.33 7.06
N LYS A 30 -4.05 -13.99 7.05
CA LYS A 30 -3.96 -13.18 8.26
C LYS A 30 -5.21 -13.44 9.12
N LYS A 31 -4.98 -13.81 10.39
CA LYS A 31 -6.04 -14.00 11.38
C LYS A 31 -6.73 -12.67 11.70
N ALA A 32 -8.04 -12.74 11.96
CA ALA A 32 -8.78 -11.65 12.59
C ALA A 32 -8.09 -11.22 13.90
N ASP A 33 -8.15 -9.92 14.22
CA ASP A 33 -7.58 -9.34 15.42
C ASP A 33 -8.68 -8.80 16.33
N SER A 34 -9.08 -9.62 17.30
CA SER A 34 -10.12 -9.27 18.26
C SER A 34 -9.76 -8.12 19.21
N THR A 35 -8.51 -7.64 19.19
CA THR A 35 -8.10 -6.47 19.99
C THR A 35 -8.40 -5.14 19.30
N LYS A 36 -8.72 -5.17 17.99
CA LYS A 36 -9.00 -4.01 17.16
C LYS A 36 -10.50 -3.84 16.98
N VAL A 37 -10.98 -2.60 17.12
CA VAL A 37 -12.44 -2.29 17.14
C VAL A 37 -12.88 -1.43 15.95
N GLY A 38 -11.93 -0.87 15.22
CA GLY A 38 -12.18 -0.03 14.07
C GLY A 38 -10.87 0.36 13.37
N TYR A 39 -10.96 1.40 12.56
CA TYR A 39 -9.90 1.83 11.67
C TYR A 39 -9.76 3.35 11.69
N LEU A 40 -8.52 3.82 11.72
CA LEU A 40 -8.13 5.19 11.47
C LEU A 40 -7.76 5.33 9.99
N GLY A 41 -8.53 6.14 9.26
CA GLY A 41 -8.15 6.61 7.93
C GLY A 41 -7.35 7.91 8.03
N VAL A 42 -6.21 7.97 7.36
CA VAL A 42 -5.38 9.18 7.20
C VAL A 42 -5.43 9.60 5.74
N TYR A 43 -5.79 10.85 5.47
CA TYR A 43 -6.01 11.35 4.11
C TYR A 43 -5.65 12.82 4.00
N TRP A 44 -5.63 13.35 2.78
CA TRP A 44 -5.51 14.78 2.50
C TRP A 44 -6.71 15.26 1.67
N THR A 45 -6.86 16.58 1.51
CA THR A 45 -7.94 17.15 0.68
C THR A 45 -7.40 18.12 -0.34
N THR A 46 -8.06 18.24 -1.48
CA THR A 46 -7.70 19.23 -2.52
C THR A 46 -7.96 20.67 -2.09
N ALA A 47 -8.94 20.91 -1.21
CA ALA A 47 -9.28 22.26 -0.74
C ALA A 47 -8.25 22.82 0.26
N ASN A 48 -7.58 21.93 0.99
CA ASN A 48 -6.54 22.26 1.93
C ASN A 48 -5.59 21.06 2.02
N GLU A 49 -4.44 21.16 1.36
CA GLU A 49 -3.44 20.10 1.22
C GLU A 49 -2.67 19.89 2.55
N SER A 50 -3.40 19.43 3.55
CA SER A 50 -2.96 19.08 4.91
C SER A 50 -3.39 17.65 5.24
N VAL A 51 -2.97 17.14 6.39
CA VAL A 51 -3.36 15.80 6.85
C VAL A 51 -4.64 15.86 7.67
N TYR A 52 -5.56 14.94 7.37
CA TYR A 52 -6.86 14.77 8.02
C TYR A 52 -7.06 13.34 8.49
N LEU A 53 -7.95 13.18 9.46
CA LEU A 53 -8.27 11.88 10.05
C LEU A 53 -9.76 11.56 9.89
N ALA A 54 -10.06 10.27 9.74
CA ALA A 54 -11.41 9.72 9.73
C ALA A 54 -11.46 8.39 10.48
N LEU A 55 -12.64 8.00 10.98
CA LEU A 55 -12.85 6.73 11.68
C LEU A 55 -13.94 5.89 10.99
N SER A 56 -13.72 4.58 10.94
CA SER A 56 -14.74 3.56 10.68
C SER A 56 -14.64 2.47 11.76
N ASP A 57 -15.70 1.69 11.94
CA ASP A 57 -15.73 0.58 12.89
C ASP A 57 -15.83 -0.78 12.19
N ASN A 58 -15.68 -1.87 12.94
CA ASN A 58 -15.73 -3.23 12.39
C ASN A 58 -17.10 -3.61 11.78
N SER A 59 -18.19 -2.87 12.06
CA SER A 59 -19.49 -3.16 11.44
C SER A 59 -19.56 -2.66 10.00
N ASN A 60 -18.79 -1.62 9.66
CA ASN A 60 -18.63 -1.15 8.28
C ASN A 60 -17.21 -0.58 8.07
N PRO A 61 -16.20 -1.45 7.82
CA PRO A 61 -14.79 -1.08 7.77
C PRO A 61 -14.41 -0.01 6.75
N THR A 62 -15.22 0.18 5.70
CA THR A 62 -14.94 1.17 4.66
C THR A 62 -15.69 2.49 4.88
N ALA A 63 -16.68 2.56 5.79
CA ALA A 63 -17.50 3.75 6.02
C ALA A 63 -16.86 4.77 6.96
N PHE A 64 -15.76 5.34 6.49
CA PHE A 64 -15.02 6.37 7.20
C PHE A 64 -15.82 7.66 7.36
N LYS A 65 -15.77 8.23 8.56
CA LYS A 65 -16.34 9.54 8.90
C LYS A 65 -15.24 10.46 9.37
N SER A 66 -15.16 11.65 8.80
CA SER A 66 -14.20 12.67 9.23
C SER A 66 -14.37 12.99 10.73
N ILE A 67 -13.24 13.13 11.43
CA ILE A 67 -13.17 13.49 12.86
C ILE A 67 -12.51 14.86 13.04
N ASN A 68 -12.21 15.28 14.28
CA ASN A 68 -11.60 16.59 14.59
C ASN A 68 -12.41 17.76 14.01
N SER A 69 -13.75 17.63 13.99
CA SER A 69 -14.66 18.58 13.36
C SER A 69 -14.33 18.93 11.90
N GLY A 70 -13.73 18.00 11.14
CA GLY A 70 -13.33 18.23 9.75
C GLY A 70 -12.12 19.16 9.58
N LYS A 71 -11.33 19.39 10.64
CA LYS A 71 -10.11 20.19 10.61
C LYS A 71 -8.88 19.30 10.41
N PRO A 72 -7.81 19.82 9.78
CA PRO A 72 -6.57 19.08 9.64
C PRO A 72 -5.96 18.78 11.01
N ILE A 73 -5.33 17.62 11.15
CA ILE A 73 -4.58 17.25 12.35
C ILE A 73 -3.17 17.86 12.34
N VAL A 74 -2.55 17.94 11.15
CA VAL A 74 -1.31 18.69 10.91
C VAL A 74 -1.34 19.33 9.52
N SER A 75 -0.73 20.50 9.42
CA SER A 75 -0.50 21.20 8.15
C SER A 75 1.00 21.44 7.99
N PRO A 76 1.58 21.16 6.82
CA PRO A 76 3.00 21.37 6.57
C PRO A 76 3.39 22.85 6.66
N THR A 77 4.53 23.11 7.28
CA THR A 77 5.18 24.43 7.38
C THR A 77 6.48 24.52 6.58
N LEU A 78 7.05 23.37 6.21
CA LEU A 78 8.25 23.23 5.36
C LEU A 78 7.87 22.99 3.88
N GLY A 79 8.88 22.87 3.02
CA GLY A 79 8.69 22.50 1.61
C GLY A 79 7.81 23.48 0.84
N THR A 80 6.91 22.94 0.03
CA THR A 80 5.87 23.69 -0.68
C THR A 80 4.75 24.17 0.22
N LYS A 81 4.71 23.71 1.49
CA LYS A 81 3.63 23.94 2.47
C LYS A 81 2.30 23.30 2.06
N ALA A 82 2.38 22.21 1.30
CA ALA A 82 1.28 21.34 0.95
C ALA A 82 1.72 19.88 1.02
N VAL A 83 0.83 19.01 1.49
CA VAL A 83 1.06 17.57 1.55
C VAL A 83 -0.01 16.80 0.79
N ARG A 84 0.44 15.76 0.08
CA ARG A 84 -0.41 14.83 -0.68
C ARG A 84 0.01 13.40 -0.37
N ASP A 85 -0.84 12.45 -0.76
CA ASP A 85 -0.57 11.01 -0.79
C ASP A 85 0.03 10.51 0.53
N VAL A 86 -0.79 10.48 1.58
CA VAL A 86 -0.33 10.36 2.97
C VAL A 86 -0.43 8.93 3.50
N SER A 87 0.65 8.44 4.10
CA SER A 87 0.76 7.07 4.62
C SER A 87 1.02 7.06 6.12
N ILE A 88 0.20 6.32 6.87
CA ILE A 88 0.38 6.08 8.31
C ILE A 88 1.09 4.76 8.55
N ILE A 89 2.20 4.81 9.30
CA ILE A 89 3.04 3.65 9.58
C ILE A 89 3.07 3.40 11.08
N GLU A 90 2.72 2.17 11.49
CA GLU A 90 2.88 1.72 12.87
C GLU A 90 4.34 1.35 13.17
N GLY A 91 4.81 1.86 14.31
CA GLY A 91 6.09 1.53 14.92
C GLY A 91 6.20 0.04 15.26
N VAL A 92 7.28 -0.62 14.86
CA VAL A 92 7.59 -2.01 15.23
C VAL A 92 9.01 -2.13 15.77
N GLY A 93 9.31 -3.24 16.45
CA GLY A 93 10.62 -3.43 17.09
C GLY A 93 10.91 -2.32 18.11
N ASP A 94 12.06 -1.65 17.96
CA ASP A 94 12.46 -0.54 18.84
C ASP A 94 11.59 0.72 18.70
N ALA A 95 10.81 0.81 17.61
CA ALA A 95 9.85 1.88 17.39
C ALA A 95 8.44 1.55 17.89
N ALA A 96 8.22 0.38 18.51
CA ALA A 96 6.91 -0.04 19.00
C ALA A 96 6.27 1.02 19.91
N GLY A 97 4.99 1.33 19.66
CA GLY A 97 4.26 2.40 20.35
C GLY A 97 4.45 3.80 19.76
N LYS A 98 5.20 3.93 18.66
CA LYS A 98 5.23 5.14 17.84
C LYS A 98 4.41 4.95 16.58
N TYR A 99 4.04 6.08 15.98
CA TYR A 99 3.33 6.17 14.72
C TYR A 99 3.99 7.25 13.88
N TYR A 100 4.06 7.02 12.57
CA TYR A 100 4.61 7.96 11.62
C TYR A 100 3.55 8.29 10.59
N ILE A 101 3.50 9.55 10.15
CA ILE A 101 2.82 9.93 8.91
C ILE A 101 3.89 10.43 7.96
N ILE A 102 3.89 9.88 6.75
CA ILE A 102 4.72 10.34 5.64
C ILE A 102 3.85 10.82 4.48
N GLY A 103 4.37 11.70 3.63
CA GLY A 103 3.62 12.22 2.49
C GLY A 103 4.46 12.96 1.47
N THR A 104 3.88 13.19 0.30
CA THR A 104 4.44 13.94 -0.82
C THR A 104 4.50 15.44 -0.49
N ASP A 105 5.63 16.08 -0.75
CA ASP A 105 5.79 17.54 -0.72
C ASP A 105 5.48 18.15 -2.10
N LEU A 106 4.23 18.56 -2.30
CA LEU A 106 3.75 19.12 -3.56
C LEU A 106 2.54 20.02 -3.32
N ASP A 107 2.70 21.30 -3.69
CA ASP A 107 1.59 22.24 -3.92
C ASP A 107 1.43 22.37 -5.44
N ILE A 108 0.40 21.74 -6.00
CA ILE A 108 0.21 21.77 -7.46
C ILE A 108 -0.28 23.13 -7.96
N ASP A 109 -0.92 23.93 -7.10
CA ASP A 109 -1.50 25.24 -7.44
C ASP A 109 -0.41 26.32 -7.62
N THR A 110 0.76 26.13 -7.02
CA THR A 110 1.94 27.00 -7.21
C THR A 110 2.87 26.56 -8.33
N THR A 111 2.59 25.42 -8.98
CA THR A 111 3.39 24.86 -10.08
C THR A 111 2.48 24.31 -11.19
N ASN A 112 2.98 23.37 -12.00
CA ASN A 112 2.16 22.54 -12.89
C ASN A 112 2.78 21.15 -12.99
N TRP A 113 2.00 20.18 -13.50
CA TRP A 113 2.45 18.79 -13.60
C TRP A 113 3.75 18.59 -14.38
N SER A 114 3.99 19.37 -15.44
CA SER A 114 5.23 19.29 -16.24
C SER A 114 6.46 19.73 -15.45
N GLN A 115 6.33 20.81 -14.67
CA GLN A 115 7.40 21.26 -13.77
C GLN A 115 7.54 20.37 -12.55
N ALA A 116 6.44 19.87 -12.00
CA ALA A 116 6.45 19.04 -10.80
C ALA A 116 7.17 17.70 -11.01
N VAL A 117 7.10 17.10 -12.21
CA VAL A 117 7.90 15.88 -12.53
C VAL A 117 9.36 16.17 -12.84
N ARG A 118 9.71 17.41 -13.17
CA ARG A 118 11.06 17.82 -13.58
C ARG A 118 11.86 18.37 -12.42
N THR A 119 11.30 19.28 -11.64
CA THR A 119 12.00 20.03 -10.59
C THR A 119 11.16 20.12 -9.33
N GLY A 120 10.42 19.05 -9.03
CA GLY A 120 9.63 18.90 -7.81
C GLY A 120 10.48 18.61 -6.58
N SER A 121 9.82 18.43 -5.45
CA SER A 121 10.50 18.06 -4.21
C SER A 121 11.12 16.67 -4.33
N ARG A 122 12.31 16.51 -3.75
CA ARG A 122 13.01 15.23 -3.60
C ARG A 122 12.94 14.70 -2.17
N GLY A 123 12.08 15.31 -1.35
CA GLY A 123 11.89 14.94 0.03
C GLY A 123 10.52 14.36 0.29
N ILE A 124 10.43 13.62 1.39
CA ILE A 124 9.17 13.17 1.97
C ILE A 124 8.93 13.92 3.27
N PHE A 125 7.68 14.30 3.51
CA PHE A 125 7.30 14.75 4.84
C PHE A 125 7.33 13.59 5.83
N VAL A 126 7.64 13.89 7.09
CA VAL A 126 7.55 12.96 8.22
C VAL A 126 7.02 13.68 9.45
N TRP A 127 6.00 13.13 10.09
CA TRP A 127 5.54 13.48 11.43
C TRP A 127 5.54 12.25 12.34
N GLU A 128 5.65 12.48 13.65
CA GLU A 128 5.67 11.42 14.67
C GLU A 128 4.57 11.63 15.71
N SER A 129 4.00 10.52 16.19
CA SER A 129 3.07 10.46 17.32
C SER A 129 3.33 9.24 18.20
N THR A 130 2.91 9.29 19.46
CA THR A 130 2.87 8.14 20.38
C THR A 130 1.46 7.82 20.86
N ASP A 131 0.46 8.60 20.44
CA ASP A 131 -0.93 8.52 20.90
C ASP A 131 -1.96 8.63 19.76
N LEU A 132 -1.51 8.75 18.49
CA LEU A 132 -2.30 9.00 17.27
C LEU A 132 -3.06 10.34 17.22
N VAL A 133 -3.04 11.09 18.31
CA VAL A 133 -3.81 12.33 18.49
C VAL A 133 -2.89 13.55 18.36
N THR A 134 -1.75 13.50 19.04
CA THR A 134 -0.75 14.56 19.06
C THR A 134 0.36 14.22 18.07
N TRP A 135 0.50 15.05 17.04
CA TRP A 135 1.51 14.89 16.00
C TRP A 135 2.54 16.01 16.07
N THR A 136 3.82 15.63 16.04
CA THR A 136 4.94 16.56 16.25
C THR A 136 6.11 16.24 15.32
N ASN A 137 7.21 16.98 15.46
CA ASN A 137 8.48 16.71 14.79
C ASN A 137 8.37 16.70 13.26
N GLU A 138 7.70 17.69 12.67
CA GLU A 138 7.66 17.88 11.22
C GLU A 138 9.09 17.90 10.65
N ARG A 139 9.33 17.07 9.63
CA ARG A 139 10.56 17.05 8.84
C ARG A 139 10.21 16.93 7.36
N LEU A 140 11.03 17.53 6.52
CA LEU A 140 11.11 17.23 5.09
C LEU A 140 12.45 16.54 4.84
N VAL A 141 12.43 15.22 4.65
CA VAL A 141 13.64 14.41 4.53
C VAL A 141 13.93 14.15 3.06
N THR A 142 15.02 14.70 2.53
CA THR A 142 15.49 14.42 1.16
C THR A 142 15.94 12.96 1.05
N VAL A 143 15.33 12.21 0.13
CA VAL A 143 15.61 10.77 -0.06
C VAL A 143 16.19 10.43 -1.44
N GLU A 144 16.20 11.37 -2.39
CA GLU A 144 16.82 11.20 -3.71
C GLU A 144 17.84 12.32 -4.02
N ASP A 145 18.79 12.00 -4.89
CA ASP A 145 19.85 12.93 -5.31
C ASP A 145 19.38 13.95 -6.38
N GLU A 146 20.27 14.85 -6.80
CA GLU A 146 19.92 15.96 -7.70
C GLU A 146 19.44 15.51 -9.08
N THR A 147 19.68 14.25 -9.48
CA THR A 147 19.22 13.73 -10.78
C THR A 147 17.75 13.35 -10.80
N ALA A 148 17.12 13.24 -9.62
CA ALA A 148 15.69 12.97 -9.49
C ALA A 148 14.87 14.24 -9.72
N GLY A 149 13.82 14.11 -10.53
CA GLY A 149 12.89 15.20 -10.78
C GLY A 149 11.81 15.36 -9.72
N MET A 150 11.48 14.30 -8.98
CA MET A 150 10.51 14.33 -7.87
C MET A 150 10.60 13.09 -6.97
N VAL A 151 9.92 13.13 -5.82
CA VAL A 151 9.61 12.01 -4.93
C VAL A 151 8.12 12.07 -4.56
N TRP A 152 7.33 11.10 -5.02
CA TRP A 152 5.86 11.09 -4.85
C TRP A 152 5.31 9.80 -4.24
N ALA A 153 4.15 9.93 -3.60
CA ALA A 153 3.35 8.88 -2.98
C ALA A 153 4.18 7.91 -2.11
N PRO A 154 4.85 8.42 -1.06
CA PRO A 154 5.65 7.57 -0.21
C PRO A 154 4.78 6.70 0.69
N ASP A 155 5.14 5.42 0.81
CA ASP A 155 4.58 4.48 1.78
C ASP A 155 5.71 3.56 2.30
N ALA A 156 5.43 2.81 3.36
CA ALA A 156 6.40 1.92 3.97
C ALA A 156 5.78 0.61 4.44
N VAL A 157 6.52 -0.48 4.24
CA VAL A 157 6.19 -1.79 4.78
C VAL A 157 7.36 -2.30 5.61
N TRP A 158 7.08 -3.00 6.71
CA TRP A 158 8.13 -3.66 7.48
C TRP A 158 8.69 -4.86 6.72
N ASP A 159 10.01 -4.90 6.53
CA ASP A 159 10.72 -6.05 6.00
C ASP A 159 11.28 -6.90 7.15
N PRO A 160 10.63 -8.03 7.51
CA PRO A 160 11.08 -8.86 8.62
C PRO A 160 12.45 -9.49 8.37
N SER A 161 12.86 -9.68 7.11
CA SER A 161 14.17 -10.26 6.78
C SER A 161 15.34 -9.31 7.04
N LYS A 162 15.06 -8.00 7.03
CA LYS A 162 16.04 -6.95 7.32
C LYS A 162 15.88 -6.37 8.73
N GLY A 163 14.70 -6.48 9.31
CA GLY A 163 14.35 -5.78 10.54
C GLY A 163 14.38 -4.27 10.33
N GLN A 164 13.86 -3.80 9.18
CA GLN A 164 13.81 -2.39 8.80
C GLN A 164 12.55 -2.09 8.00
N TYR A 165 12.13 -0.82 7.97
CA TYR A 165 11.09 -0.35 7.06
C TYR A 165 11.66 -0.25 5.65
N PHE A 166 11.05 -0.95 4.71
CA PHE A 166 11.17 -0.71 3.27
C PHE A 166 10.26 0.48 2.94
N VAL A 167 10.86 1.65 2.73
CA VAL A 167 10.14 2.88 2.35
C VAL A 167 10.31 3.06 0.86
N HIS A 168 9.21 3.27 0.14
CA HIS A 168 9.22 3.40 -1.31
C HIS A 168 8.46 4.63 -1.80
N TRP A 169 8.77 5.07 -3.01
CA TRP A 169 8.17 6.23 -3.66
C TRP A 169 8.34 6.13 -5.18
N ALA A 170 7.57 6.93 -5.91
CA ALA A 170 7.76 7.13 -7.34
C ALA A 170 8.80 8.23 -7.61
N SER A 171 9.61 8.08 -8.66
CA SER A 171 10.56 9.10 -9.11
C SER A 171 10.85 9.00 -10.62
N GLN A 172 11.29 10.08 -11.24
CA GLN A 172 11.76 10.15 -12.62
C GLN A 172 13.13 10.81 -12.66
N PHE A 173 14.06 10.29 -13.45
CA PHE A 173 15.46 10.74 -13.45
C PHE A 173 15.87 11.44 -14.74
N TYR A 174 16.89 12.28 -14.63
CA TYR A 174 17.51 13.04 -15.72
C TYR A 174 19.02 12.75 -15.77
N ALA A 175 19.69 13.20 -16.81
CA ALA A 175 21.13 13.00 -16.94
C ALA A 175 21.89 13.88 -15.93
N GLU A 176 23.02 13.38 -15.39
CA GLU A 176 23.83 14.12 -14.41
C GLU A 176 24.31 15.49 -14.92
N ASP A 177 24.48 15.65 -16.23
CA ASP A 177 24.89 16.91 -16.88
C ASP A 177 23.71 17.81 -17.27
N ASP A 178 22.46 17.33 -17.18
CA ASP A 178 21.24 18.14 -17.36
C ASP A 178 20.75 18.68 -16.02
N THR A 179 21.55 19.53 -15.36
CA THR A 179 21.25 20.04 -14.01
C THR A 179 19.98 20.90 -13.91
N ASN A 180 19.35 21.25 -15.04
CA ASN A 180 18.10 22.00 -15.09
C ASN A 180 16.89 21.11 -15.46
N HIS A 181 17.10 19.81 -15.67
CA HIS A 181 16.08 18.84 -16.09
C HIS A 181 15.28 19.34 -17.30
N SER A 182 15.99 19.91 -18.27
CA SER A 182 15.43 20.57 -19.46
C SER A 182 15.33 19.62 -20.67
N GLY A 183 16.13 18.56 -20.66
CA GLY A 183 16.14 17.50 -21.65
C GLY A 183 15.06 16.44 -21.44
N ASN A 184 15.23 15.31 -22.10
CA ASN A 184 14.37 14.14 -21.87
C ASN A 184 14.81 13.43 -20.58
N PRO A 185 13.87 12.89 -19.80
CA PRO A 185 14.23 12.04 -18.67
C PRO A 185 14.94 10.77 -19.17
N THR A 186 15.85 10.24 -18.36
CA THR A 186 16.59 9.00 -18.61
C THR A 186 15.75 7.76 -18.24
N THR A 187 14.67 7.95 -17.49
CA THR A 187 13.72 6.89 -17.11
C THR A 187 12.27 7.33 -17.37
N THR A 188 11.35 6.38 -17.44
CA THR A 188 9.94 6.68 -17.11
C THR A 188 9.84 7.04 -15.61
N THR A 189 8.66 7.36 -15.09
CA THR A 189 8.49 7.33 -13.64
C THR A 189 8.57 5.88 -13.17
N ILE A 190 9.48 5.61 -12.24
CA ILE A 190 9.81 4.29 -11.70
C ILE A 190 9.61 4.28 -10.20
N LEU A 191 9.58 3.10 -9.60
CA LEU A 191 9.54 2.98 -8.15
C LEU A 191 10.92 2.76 -7.56
N ARG A 192 11.18 3.53 -6.53
CA ARG A 192 12.42 3.62 -5.78
C ARG A 192 12.16 3.22 -4.34
N TYR A 193 13.19 2.80 -3.63
CA TYR A 193 13.07 2.48 -2.22
C TYR A 193 14.37 2.74 -1.46
N ALA A 194 14.26 2.92 -0.15
CA ALA A 194 15.36 2.88 0.79
C ALA A 194 14.89 2.25 2.12
N TYR A 195 15.85 1.78 2.91
CA TYR A 195 15.57 1.26 4.25
C TYR A 195 15.79 2.31 5.34
N THR A 196 14.94 2.29 6.36
CA THR A 196 15.10 3.08 7.58
C THR A 196 14.57 2.32 8.80
N ASN A 197 14.96 2.75 10.00
CA ASN A 197 14.35 2.32 11.27
C ASN A 197 13.69 3.47 12.02
N ASP A 198 13.89 4.71 11.59
CA ASP A 198 13.55 5.90 12.38
C ASP A 198 12.88 7.02 11.57
N PHE A 199 12.76 6.85 10.23
CA PHE A 199 12.26 7.88 9.31
C PHE A 199 13.02 9.21 9.45
N LYS A 200 14.33 9.12 9.73
CA LYS A 200 15.29 10.23 9.74
C LYS A 200 16.49 9.92 8.89
N THR A 201 17.04 8.71 9.06
CA THR A 201 18.20 8.24 8.32
C THR A 201 17.77 7.13 7.38
N PHE A 202 18.07 7.31 6.10
CA PHE A 202 17.74 6.35 5.04
C PHE A 202 19.03 5.75 4.48
N SER A 203 18.95 4.48 4.05
CA SER A 203 19.97 3.92 3.18
C SER A 203 20.04 4.69 1.85
N LYS A 204 21.08 4.43 1.06
CA LYS A 204 21.08 4.89 -0.33
C LYS A 204 19.85 4.30 -1.06
N PRO A 205 19.11 5.08 -1.86
CA PRO A 205 17.96 4.57 -2.57
C PRO A 205 18.36 3.68 -3.75
N GLU A 206 17.54 2.67 -4.01
CA GLU A 206 17.68 1.69 -5.08
C GLU A 206 16.40 1.59 -5.91
N THR A 207 16.48 1.01 -7.12
CA THR A 207 15.30 0.82 -7.97
C THR A 207 14.57 -0.44 -7.53
N TYR A 208 13.27 -0.34 -7.29
CA TYR A 208 12.40 -1.47 -7.00
C TYR A 208 11.66 -1.98 -8.24
N ILE A 209 10.93 -1.09 -8.93
CA ILE A 209 10.20 -1.43 -10.17
C ILE A 209 10.56 -0.43 -11.26
N ASP A 210 11.06 -0.94 -12.38
CA ASP A 210 11.26 -0.16 -13.60
C ASP A 210 10.80 -0.98 -14.80
N LEU A 211 9.60 -0.66 -15.29
CA LEU A 211 8.99 -1.32 -16.44
C LEU A 211 9.62 -0.90 -17.78
N LYS A 212 10.50 0.12 -17.79
CA LYS A 212 11.16 0.73 -18.96
C LYS A 212 10.25 1.40 -19.99
N THR A 213 9.04 0.89 -20.18
CA THR A 213 8.10 1.30 -21.22
C THR A 213 6.82 1.92 -20.68
N ALA A 214 6.69 2.00 -19.36
CA ALA A 214 5.52 2.55 -18.68
C ALA A 214 5.92 3.30 -17.42
N THR A 215 5.18 4.37 -17.11
CA THR A 215 5.20 5.00 -15.80
C THR A 215 4.63 4.04 -14.76
N THR A 216 5.28 3.95 -13.60
CA THR A 216 4.87 3.15 -12.45
C THR A 216 4.80 4.06 -11.23
N ILE A 217 3.63 4.18 -10.59
CA ILE A 217 3.40 5.02 -9.40
C ILE A 217 2.51 4.30 -8.38
N ASP A 218 2.31 4.92 -7.22
CA ASP A 218 1.33 4.54 -6.19
C ASP A 218 1.40 3.06 -5.80
N LEU A 219 2.59 2.60 -5.41
CA LEU A 219 2.75 1.25 -4.89
C LEU A 219 2.15 1.14 -3.50
N ALA A 220 1.54 -0.01 -3.22
CA ALA A 220 1.14 -0.39 -1.89
C ALA A 220 1.25 -1.90 -1.72
N PHE A 221 1.42 -2.33 -0.47
CA PHE A 221 1.55 -3.73 -0.10
C PHE A 221 0.47 -4.16 0.87
N LEU A 222 -0.04 -5.38 0.68
CA LEU A 222 -0.74 -6.15 1.69
C LEU A 222 0.15 -7.34 2.10
N PRO A 223 0.87 -7.25 3.23
CA PRO A 223 1.59 -8.39 3.78
C PRO A 223 0.59 -9.46 4.21
N VAL A 224 0.75 -10.67 3.68
CA VAL A 224 -0.09 -11.84 3.99
C VAL A 224 0.54 -12.65 5.12
N ASP A 225 1.84 -12.88 5.00
CA ASP A 225 2.72 -13.43 6.04
C ASP A 225 4.14 -12.86 5.86
N ASP A 226 5.14 -13.42 6.55
CA ASP A 226 6.52 -12.93 6.50
C ASP A 226 7.18 -13.03 5.10
N ASN A 227 6.65 -13.87 4.20
CA ASN A 227 7.18 -14.11 2.86
C ASN A 227 6.16 -13.88 1.74
N THR A 228 4.86 -13.89 2.04
CA THR A 228 3.81 -13.70 1.05
C THR A 228 3.32 -12.26 1.07
N PHE A 229 3.33 -11.62 -0.09
CA PHE A 229 2.89 -10.24 -0.27
C PHE A 229 1.98 -10.15 -1.49
N VAL A 230 0.89 -9.38 -1.36
CA VAL A 230 0.18 -8.84 -2.52
C VAL A 230 0.63 -7.40 -2.68
N ARG A 231 0.92 -6.97 -3.91
CA ARG A 231 1.21 -5.57 -4.21
C ARG A 231 0.24 -5.03 -5.24
N PHE A 232 0.01 -3.73 -5.12
CA PHE A 232 -0.81 -2.95 -6.03
C PHE A 232 0.01 -1.77 -6.52
N TYR A 233 -0.13 -1.39 -7.78
CA TYR A 233 0.48 -0.16 -8.29
C TYR A 233 -0.22 0.31 -9.55
N VAL A 234 -0.02 1.58 -9.91
CA VAL A 234 -0.51 2.15 -11.16
C VAL A 234 0.50 1.95 -12.26
N ASN A 235 0.05 1.42 -13.40
CA ASN A 235 0.83 1.30 -14.62
C ASN A 235 0.26 2.25 -15.67
N GLY A 236 1.08 3.15 -16.22
CA GLY A 236 0.65 4.16 -17.20
C GLY A 236 0.11 3.61 -18.52
N ASN A 237 0.25 2.31 -18.79
CA ASN A 237 -0.35 1.61 -19.93
C ASN A 237 -1.61 0.80 -19.56
N SER A 238 -2.08 0.91 -18.32
CA SER A 238 -3.30 0.29 -17.80
C SER A 238 -4.29 1.36 -17.36
N SER A 239 -5.59 1.09 -17.48
CA SER A 239 -6.64 1.97 -16.94
C SER A 239 -6.99 1.68 -15.48
N SER A 240 -6.48 0.59 -14.93
CA SER A 240 -6.76 0.07 -13.57
C SER A 240 -5.46 -0.26 -12.83
N PRO A 241 -5.46 -0.23 -11.48
CA PRO A 241 -4.34 -0.71 -10.68
C PRO A 241 -3.97 -2.16 -11.04
N VAL A 242 -2.67 -2.41 -11.16
CA VAL A 242 -2.10 -3.75 -11.34
C VAL A 242 -2.07 -4.46 -9.99
N VAL A 243 -2.36 -5.76 -9.96
CA VAL A 243 -2.21 -6.62 -8.77
C VAL A 243 -1.20 -7.71 -9.08
N GLU A 244 -0.25 -7.92 -8.18
CA GLU A 244 0.72 -9.01 -8.27
C GLU A 244 0.94 -9.66 -6.91
N VAL A 245 1.36 -10.92 -6.91
CA VAL A 245 1.61 -11.71 -5.70
C VAL A 245 3.02 -12.26 -5.74
N SER A 246 3.73 -12.12 -4.62
CA SER A 246 4.98 -12.80 -4.33
C SER A 246 4.77 -13.77 -3.18
N LYS A 247 5.43 -14.94 -3.23
CA LYS A 247 5.42 -15.97 -2.17
C LYS A 247 6.81 -16.18 -1.57
N ASN A 248 7.77 -15.35 -1.94
CA ASN A 248 9.19 -15.45 -1.57
C ASN A 248 9.78 -14.07 -1.21
N GLY A 249 8.97 -13.18 -0.66
CA GLY A 249 9.37 -11.91 -0.06
C GLY A 249 9.20 -10.69 -0.98
N LEU A 250 9.55 -9.51 -0.47
CA LEU A 250 9.46 -8.24 -1.19
C LEU A 250 10.28 -8.25 -2.50
N PHE A 251 11.45 -8.89 -2.50
CA PHE A 251 12.32 -9.04 -3.69
C PHE A 251 12.15 -10.40 -4.38
N GLY A 252 11.06 -11.08 -4.10
CA GLY A 252 10.72 -12.37 -4.68
C GLY A 252 10.25 -12.28 -6.14
N ASP A 253 9.79 -13.41 -6.64
CA ASP A 253 9.15 -13.50 -7.95
C ASP A 253 7.72 -12.98 -7.84
N TRP A 254 7.42 -11.94 -8.61
CA TRP A 254 6.09 -11.35 -8.69
C TRP A 254 5.34 -11.91 -9.89
N ALA A 255 4.11 -12.39 -9.66
CA ALA A 255 3.24 -12.90 -10.70
C ALA A 255 1.86 -12.24 -10.63
N ALA A 256 1.30 -11.93 -11.80
CA ALA A 256 -0.10 -11.56 -11.91
C ALA A 256 -0.98 -12.77 -11.52
N PRO A 257 -1.89 -12.62 -10.55
CA PRO A 257 -2.82 -13.68 -10.21
C PRO A 257 -3.96 -13.76 -11.25
N SER A 258 -4.87 -14.72 -11.10
CA SER A 258 -5.98 -14.90 -12.07
C SER A 258 -7.12 -13.89 -11.93
N GLY A 259 -7.26 -13.27 -10.77
CA GLY A 259 -8.28 -12.25 -10.49
C GLY A 259 -7.83 -10.85 -10.86
N SER A 260 -8.73 -9.89 -10.62
CA SER A 260 -8.50 -8.47 -10.85
C SER A 260 -9.29 -7.61 -9.86
N VAL A 261 -8.96 -6.33 -9.77
CA VAL A 261 -9.82 -5.33 -9.11
C VAL A 261 -10.95 -4.93 -10.08
N GLU A 262 -12.14 -5.47 -9.87
CA GLU A 262 -13.32 -5.26 -10.73
C GLU A 262 -13.73 -3.77 -10.78
N ASP A 263 -14.20 -3.27 -11.92
CA ASP A 263 -14.71 -1.90 -12.07
C ASP A 263 -13.78 -0.76 -11.58
N SER A 264 -12.47 -1.00 -11.55
CA SER A 264 -11.45 -0.06 -11.05
C SER A 264 -10.82 0.83 -12.12
N SER A 265 -11.45 0.94 -13.29
CA SER A 265 -10.93 1.83 -14.33
C SER A 265 -11.02 3.29 -13.86
N SER A 266 -9.96 4.08 -14.12
CA SER A 266 -9.83 5.46 -13.66
C SER A 266 -9.64 5.64 -12.15
N PHE A 267 -9.12 4.61 -11.47
CA PHE A 267 -8.67 4.70 -10.09
C PHE A 267 -7.14 4.53 -9.99
N GLU A 268 -6.56 5.22 -9.02
CA GLU A 268 -5.13 5.25 -8.64
C GLU A 268 -5.00 5.18 -7.11
N GLY A 269 -3.80 5.37 -6.56
CA GLY A 269 -3.60 5.38 -5.10
C GLY A 269 -4.16 4.17 -4.35
N PRO A 270 -3.85 2.91 -4.76
CA PRO A 270 -4.32 1.73 -4.05
C PRO A 270 -3.76 1.70 -2.62
N TYR A 271 -4.60 1.42 -1.63
CA TYR A 271 -4.17 1.15 -0.26
C TYR A 271 -4.95 -0.05 0.33
N PRO A 272 -4.32 -1.23 0.44
CA PRO A 272 -4.98 -2.41 0.97
C PRO A 272 -4.85 -2.51 2.50
N PHE A 273 -5.86 -3.07 3.17
CA PHE A 273 -5.82 -3.34 4.60
C PHE A 273 -6.65 -4.57 4.98
N TRP A 274 -6.29 -5.25 6.06
CA TRP A 274 -6.99 -6.44 6.55
C TRP A 274 -8.26 -6.09 7.32
N ASP A 275 -9.27 -6.97 7.24
CA ASP A 275 -10.43 -6.93 8.11
C ASP A 275 -10.07 -7.44 9.52
N ASN A 276 -10.46 -6.68 10.55
CA ASN A 276 -10.22 -7.02 11.96
C ASN A 276 -11.07 -8.21 12.45
N ALA A 277 -12.24 -8.45 11.86
CA ALA A 277 -13.25 -9.39 12.34
C ALA A 277 -13.33 -10.69 11.54
N GLN A 278 -13.05 -10.65 10.23
CA GLN A 278 -13.09 -11.81 9.33
C GLN A 278 -11.69 -12.21 8.85
N GLU A 279 -11.23 -13.38 9.27
CA GLU A 279 -9.95 -13.95 8.82
C GLU A 279 -9.89 -14.08 7.28
N GLY A 280 -8.75 -13.68 6.72
CA GLY A 280 -8.51 -13.72 5.27
C GLY A 280 -9.27 -12.69 4.44
N LYS A 281 -10.14 -11.88 5.04
CA LYS A 281 -10.81 -10.78 4.35
C LYS A 281 -9.94 -9.53 4.35
N ALA A 282 -9.82 -8.88 3.21
CA ALA A 282 -9.13 -7.62 3.02
C ALA A 282 -9.99 -6.63 2.26
N TYR A 283 -9.66 -5.36 2.43
CA TYR A 283 -10.20 -4.24 1.71
C TYR A 283 -9.11 -3.55 0.90
N LEU A 284 -9.51 -2.83 -0.13
CA LEU A 284 -8.65 -1.98 -0.94
C LEU A 284 -9.36 -0.64 -1.13
N LEU A 285 -8.70 0.46 -0.79
CA LEU A 285 -9.15 1.80 -1.18
C LEU A 285 -8.38 2.24 -2.43
N CYS A 286 -9.02 2.95 -3.34
CA CYS A 286 -8.35 3.61 -4.45
C CYS A 286 -8.94 5.01 -4.67
N ASP A 287 -8.09 5.97 -4.99
CA ASP A 287 -8.46 7.36 -5.31
C ASP A 287 -8.87 7.49 -6.77
N ARG A 288 -9.81 8.38 -7.05
CA ARG A 288 -10.22 8.65 -8.41
C ARG A 288 -9.15 9.50 -9.11
N VAL A 289 -8.76 9.07 -10.30
CA VAL A 289 -7.76 9.79 -11.10
C VAL A 289 -8.24 11.22 -11.38
N GLY A 290 -7.37 12.18 -11.11
CA GLY A 290 -7.57 13.60 -11.44
C GLY A 290 -7.86 14.51 -10.25
N SER A 291 -8.51 15.64 -10.54
CA SER A 291 -8.73 16.72 -9.56
C SER A 291 -9.97 16.50 -8.69
N ASP A 292 -10.98 15.78 -9.21
CA ASP A 292 -12.18 15.49 -8.46
C ASP A 292 -11.84 14.50 -7.34
N PRO A 293 -12.07 14.83 -6.06
CA PRO A 293 -11.79 13.90 -4.99
C PRO A 293 -12.71 12.69 -5.07
N GLY A 294 -12.19 11.54 -4.65
CA GLY A 294 -13.04 10.49 -4.14
C GLY A 294 -12.38 9.13 -4.09
N LEU A 295 -12.22 8.61 -2.88
CA LEU A 295 -11.92 7.21 -2.69
C LEU A 295 -13.15 6.35 -3.04
N ALA A 296 -12.87 5.17 -3.57
CA ALA A 296 -13.80 4.05 -3.61
C ALA A 296 -13.16 2.84 -2.91
N ALA A 297 -13.98 1.86 -2.54
CA ALA A 297 -13.54 0.70 -1.79
C ALA A 297 -13.90 -0.60 -2.50
N TRP A 298 -13.03 -1.58 -2.36
CA TRP A 298 -13.23 -2.97 -2.78
C TRP A 298 -12.96 -3.90 -1.62
N GLU A 299 -13.47 -5.13 -1.71
CA GLU A 299 -13.22 -6.19 -0.74
C GLU A 299 -12.84 -7.50 -1.43
N SER A 300 -12.10 -8.33 -0.70
CA SER A 300 -11.72 -9.67 -1.11
C SER A 300 -11.73 -10.60 0.10
N THR A 301 -12.17 -11.84 -0.09
CA THR A 301 -12.00 -12.93 0.90
C THR A 301 -10.85 -13.87 0.54
N ASP A 302 -10.17 -13.59 -0.57
CA ASP A 302 -8.97 -14.29 -1.05
C ASP A 302 -8.09 -13.26 -1.80
N PRO A 303 -7.40 -12.36 -1.07
CA PRO A 303 -6.61 -11.30 -1.71
C PRO A 303 -5.42 -11.84 -2.51
N VAL A 304 -4.95 -13.07 -2.25
CA VAL A 304 -3.86 -13.69 -3.03
C VAL A 304 -4.34 -14.21 -4.39
N SER A 305 -5.64 -14.34 -4.61
CA SER A 305 -6.20 -14.53 -5.95
C SER A 305 -6.22 -13.24 -6.78
N GLY A 306 -5.97 -12.09 -6.15
CA GLY A 306 -6.05 -10.75 -6.75
C GLY A 306 -7.45 -10.29 -7.12
N ALA A 307 -8.49 -11.07 -6.81
CA ALA A 307 -9.87 -10.71 -7.04
C ALA A 307 -10.37 -9.77 -5.94
N PHE A 308 -10.76 -8.56 -6.32
CA PHE A 308 -11.36 -7.56 -5.44
C PHE A 308 -12.64 -7.03 -6.08
N SER A 309 -13.76 -7.15 -5.37
CA SER A 309 -15.08 -6.72 -5.85
C SER A 309 -15.49 -5.40 -5.19
N PRO A 310 -16.24 -4.52 -5.88
CA PRO A 310 -16.59 -3.21 -5.34
C PRO A 310 -17.47 -3.31 -4.09
N VAL A 311 -17.17 -2.51 -3.08
CA VAL A 311 -18.04 -2.33 -1.92
C VAL A 311 -19.10 -1.28 -2.26
N SER A 312 -20.34 -1.70 -2.40
CA SER A 312 -21.46 -0.77 -2.57
C SER A 312 -21.73 0.01 -1.27
N SER A 313 -22.22 1.25 -1.37
CA SER A 313 -22.86 2.04 -0.29
C SER A 313 -21.98 2.80 0.72
N THR A 314 -20.72 3.05 0.39
CA THR A 314 -19.82 3.83 1.25
C THR A 314 -19.52 5.21 0.65
N ASP A 315 -19.87 6.29 1.35
CA ASP A 315 -19.50 7.66 0.95
C ASP A 315 -18.19 8.08 1.62
N ILE A 316 -17.09 7.81 0.93
CA ILE A 316 -15.73 8.27 1.28
C ILE A 316 -15.17 9.20 0.19
N THR A 317 -16.07 9.85 -0.55
CA THR A 317 -15.71 10.71 -1.68
C THR A 317 -15.01 12.01 -1.27
N PHE A 318 -15.06 12.35 0.02
CA PHE A 318 -14.35 13.50 0.60
C PHE A 318 -12.86 13.24 0.85
N MET A 319 -12.40 11.99 0.78
CA MET A 319 -11.01 11.59 1.00
C MET A 319 -10.25 11.53 -0.34
N ARG A 320 -8.96 11.86 -0.30
CA ARG A 320 -7.98 11.59 -1.37
C ARG A 320 -7.02 10.47 -0.96
N HIS A 321 -6.15 10.07 -1.88
CA HIS A 321 -5.10 9.06 -1.68
C HIS A 321 -4.47 9.13 -0.29
N GLY A 322 -4.68 8.06 0.47
CA GLY A 322 -4.36 7.98 1.88
C GLY A 322 -4.22 6.53 2.34
N SER A 323 -4.28 6.33 3.65
CA SER A 323 -3.92 5.07 4.29
C SER A 323 -4.84 4.75 5.47
N VAL A 324 -4.77 3.50 5.93
CA VAL A 324 -5.64 2.96 6.99
C VAL A 324 -4.81 2.20 8.02
N LEU A 325 -5.09 2.45 9.30
CA LEU A 325 -4.51 1.77 10.46
C LEU A 325 -5.61 1.15 11.33
N PRO A 326 -5.56 -0.16 11.67
CA PRO A 326 -6.49 -0.73 12.63
C PRO A 326 -6.17 -0.27 14.06
N VAL A 327 -7.20 0.16 14.79
CA VAL A 327 -7.06 0.77 16.12
C VAL A 327 -7.72 -0.05 17.23
N THR A 328 -7.12 -0.01 18.41
CA THR A 328 -7.68 -0.56 19.65
C THR A 328 -8.82 0.32 20.17
N GLN A 329 -9.57 -0.15 21.17
CA GLN A 329 -10.63 0.64 21.79
C GLN A 329 -10.12 1.96 22.38
N GLU A 330 -9.01 1.94 23.11
CA GLU A 330 -8.43 3.13 23.72
C GLU A 330 -8.04 4.18 22.67
N GLN A 331 -7.41 3.74 21.58
CA GLN A 331 -7.05 4.61 20.45
C GLN A 331 -8.29 5.16 19.75
N TYR A 332 -9.29 4.32 19.48
CA TYR A 332 -10.53 4.74 18.85
C TYR A 332 -11.25 5.81 19.67
N ASP A 333 -11.37 5.61 20.98
CA ASP A 333 -12.04 6.56 21.87
C ASP A 333 -11.28 7.90 21.96
N ALA A 334 -9.94 7.85 22.01
CA ALA A 334 -9.11 9.05 22.02
C ALA A 334 -9.25 9.86 20.72
N LEU A 335 -9.25 9.19 19.56
CA LEU A 335 -9.46 9.81 18.25
C LEU A 335 -10.87 10.36 18.08
N ALA A 336 -11.89 9.66 18.57
CA ALA A 336 -13.28 10.10 18.50
C ALA A 336 -13.57 11.33 19.38
N ALA A 337 -12.70 11.63 20.35
CA ALA A 337 -12.82 12.78 21.25
C ALA A 337 -12.21 14.08 20.69
N LEU A 338 -11.60 14.05 19.50
CA LEU A 338 -10.98 15.20 18.83
C LEU A 338 -11.95 16.30 18.37
#